data_AF-A0A219B0X9-F1
#
_entry.id   AF-A0A219B0X9-F1
#
_cell.length_a   1.000
_cell.length_b   1.000
_cell.length_c   1.000
_cell.angle_alpha   90.00
_cell.angle_beta   90.00
_cell.angle_gamma   90.00
#
_symmetry.space_group_name_H-M   'P 1'
#
loop_
_entity.id
_entity.type
_entity.pdbx_description
1 polymer ?
#
loop_
_entity_poly.entity_id
_entity_poly.type
_entity_poly.pdbx_seq_one_letter_code
_entity_poly.pdbx_strand_id
1 'polypeptide(L)'
;MPVRPLDIPEDVLEKLAFLPDDTVEFLKSGNAKGYGRPPDLYERIREFESEAEIAAYVDAILSVTQQIEFQEGRDPAEIPFDTAAPRFNDWHLRRPRELDPQREPGPISLSRYAGGWGSGGIPTFAGSPVALTPEDLKAGEVDVAIMGAPLDMGSGWRDAKHGPRAMRLGGGVGGTDVFTMISPGSLKVVDYGDAAIDQNSTERSVQEVRRMVREIAETGAIPIIIGGDHSLEYPNVAAMADVYGKGKVGVVHFDAHLDTGRGRVHLLDHGQPIYRVMKEAHVRPEDYIQVGLRANYSKDYYEWQRLIGMRYHTMAEVERRGWDAVMDRVVKEASENTEYLYISFDVDVLDPAFEPGTGTPVPGGLTMREAVPIIRRLCAESNVVGFDIVELAPQLDPTYRSAMNGNRLLFACLTGIKMRKEGITDPHYLSPLSSEHGQDDYYGDEG
;
A
#
# COMPACT_ATOMS: atom_id res chain seq x y z
N MET A 1 -21.24 7.82 5.20
CA MET A 1 -21.79 9.20 5.05
C MET A 1 -23.22 9.08 4.57
N PRO A 2 -24.11 10.06 4.81
CA PRO A 2 -25.48 9.99 4.29
C PRO A 2 -25.43 9.92 2.77
N VAL A 3 -26.08 8.90 2.21
CA VAL A 3 -26.23 8.75 0.77
C VAL A 3 -26.99 9.98 0.26
N ARG A 4 -26.56 10.54 -0.87
CA ARG A 4 -27.24 11.72 -1.42
C ARG A 4 -28.71 11.37 -1.65
N PRO A 5 -29.65 12.14 -1.08
CA PRO A 5 -31.06 11.89 -1.29
C PRO A 5 -31.40 11.86 -2.78
N LEU A 6 -32.34 10.99 -3.12
CA LEU A 6 -32.93 10.87 -4.43
C LEU A 6 -34.02 11.91 -4.60
N ASP A 7 -33.99 12.58 -5.74
CA ASP A 7 -35.08 13.42 -6.19
C ASP A 7 -36.10 12.52 -6.92
N ILE A 8 -37.14 12.12 -6.20
CA ILE A 8 -38.20 11.27 -6.75
C ILE A 8 -39.16 12.18 -7.54
N PRO A 9 -39.44 11.88 -8.82
CA PRO A 9 -40.39 12.66 -9.62
C PRO A 9 -41.76 12.79 -8.96
N GLU A 10 -42.42 13.93 -9.13
CA GLU A 10 -43.70 14.25 -8.48
C GLU A 10 -44.81 13.23 -8.82
N ASP A 11 -44.85 12.77 -10.07
CA ASP A 11 -45.80 11.74 -10.54
C ASP A 11 -45.60 10.37 -9.84
N VAL A 12 -44.37 10.06 -9.43
CA VAL A 12 -44.04 8.85 -8.68
C VAL A 12 -44.39 9.04 -7.21
N LEU A 13 -44.15 10.23 -6.64
CA LEU A 13 -44.53 10.55 -5.26
C LEU A 13 -46.05 10.46 -5.05
N GLU A 14 -46.84 10.92 -6.03
CA GLU A 14 -48.30 10.77 -5.99
C GLU A 14 -48.73 9.30 -5.90
N LYS A 15 -48.10 8.42 -6.69
CA LYS A 15 -48.33 6.97 -6.64
C LYS A 15 -47.90 6.31 -5.32
N LEU A 16 -46.99 6.93 -4.57
CA LEU A 16 -46.49 6.42 -3.28
C LEU A 16 -47.24 7.02 -2.09
N ALA A 17 -48.15 7.99 -2.28
CA ALA A 17 -48.77 8.76 -1.21
C ALA A 17 -49.63 7.92 -0.22
N PHE A 18 -50.02 6.70 -0.61
CA PHE A 18 -50.75 5.78 0.24
C PHE A 18 -49.84 4.97 1.19
N LEU A 19 -48.52 4.97 0.95
CA LEU A 19 -47.53 4.27 1.77
C LEU A 19 -47.18 5.07 3.04
N PRO A 20 -46.70 4.40 4.10
CA PRO A 20 -46.17 5.06 5.28
C PRO A 20 -45.04 6.05 4.97
N ASP A 21 -44.99 7.18 5.68
CA ASP A 21 -44.00 8.24 5.46
C ASP A 21 -42.54 7.75 5.57
N ASP A 22 -42.26 6.85 6.50
CA ASP A 22 -40.93 6.27 6.72
C ASP A 22 -40.45 5.44 5.52
N THR A 23 -41.38 4.75 4.85
CA THR A 23 -41.14 3.98 3.63
C THR A 23 -40.80 4.90 2.46
N VAL A 24 -41.53 6.00 2.32
CA VAL A 24 -41.26 7.01 1.29
C VAL A 24 -39.91 7.71 1.55
N GLU A 25 -39.58 8.01 2.81
CA GLU A 25 -38.29 8.57 3.19
C GLU A 25 -37.13 7.60 2.95
N PHE A 26 -37.31 6.29 3.16
CA PHE A 26 -36.31 5.29 2.77
C PHE A 26 -36.01 5.35 1.26
N LEU A 27 -37.04 5.41 0.42
CA LEU A 27 -36.87 5.53 -1.02
C LEU A 27 -36.16 6.83 -1.42
N LYS A 28 -36.40 7.93 -0.69
CA LYS A 28 -35.69 9.21 -0.88
C LYS A 28 -34.28 9.22 -0.34
N SER A 29 -33.92 8.37 0.63
CA SER A 29 -32.61 8.41 1.29
C SER A 29 -31.42 8.15 0.35
N GLY A 30 -31.68 7.59 -0.83
CA GLY A 30 -30.66 7.14 -1.77
C GLY A 30 -30.16 5.72 -1.53
N ASN A 31 -30.52 5.11 -0.39
CA ASN A 31 -30.24 3.69 -0.12
C ASN A 31 -30.96 2.77 -1.13
N ALA A 32 -32.09 3.22 -1.68
CA ALA A 32 -32.83 2.48 -2.71
C ALA A 32 -32.04 2.24 -4.02
N LYS A 33 -30.94 2.98 -4.26
CA LYS A 33 -30.04 2.77 -5.42
C LYS A 33 -29.43 1.36 -5.47
N GLY A 34 -29.32 0.69 -4.32
CA GLY A 34 -28.79 -0.67 -4.25
C GLY A 34 -29.66 -1.72 -4.96
N TYR A 35 -30.93 -1.41 -5.21
CA TYR A 35 -31.93 -2.35 -5.76
C TYR A 35 -32.26 -2.10 -7.24
N GLY A 36 -31.65 -1.07 -7.83
CA GLY A 36 -31.85 -0.69 -9.23
C GLY A 36 -31.38 0.74 -9.48
N ARG A 37 -31.14 1.11 -10.75
CA ARG A 37 -30.87 2.52 -11.07
C ARG A 37 -32.14 3.32 -10.77
N PRO A 38 -32.06 4.53 -10.18
CA PRO A 38 -33.24 5.30 -9.81
C PRO A 38 -34.28 5.46 -10.94
N PRO A 39 -33.90 5.73 -12.21
CA PRO A 39 -34.88 5.77 -13.30
C PRO A 39 -35.63 4.45 -13.48
N ASP A 40 -34.94 3.30 -13.39
CA ASP A 40 -35.57 1.99 -13.55
C ASP A 40 -36.53 1.68 -12.39
N LEU A 41 -36.19 2.10 -11.17
CA LEU A 41 -37.05 2.01 -9.99
C LEU A 41 -38.36 2.81 -10.19
N TYR A 42 -38.23 4.04 -10.71
CA TYR A 42 -39.35 4.92 -10.95
C TYR A 42 -40.24 4.44 -12.09
N GLU A 43 -39.65 3.97 -13.19
CA GLU A 43 -40.40 3.36 -14.29
C GLU A 43 -41.18 2.13 -13.83
N ARG A 44 -40.57 1.28 -13.00
CA ARG A 44 -41.27 0.13 -12.41
C ARG A 44 -42.50 0.55 -11.61
N ILE A 45 -42.39 1.60 -10.80
CA ILE A 45 -43.51 2.16 -10.01
C ILE A 45 -44.59 2.76 -10.92
N ARG A 46 -44.20 3.38 -12.04
CA ARG A 46 -45.14 3.90 -13.04
C ARG A 46 -45.94 2.80 -13.72
N GLU A 47 -45.33 1.66 -13.99
CA GLU A 47 -45.96 0.52 -14.66
C GLU A 47 -47.02 -0.20 -13.82
N PHE A 48 -46.94 -0.14 -12.48
CA PHE A 48 -47.93 -0.79 -11.62
C PHE A 48 -49.31 -0.13 -11.71
N GLU A 49 -50.34 -0.96 -11.83
CA GLU A 49 -51.73 -0.56 -12.05
C GLU A 49 -52.51 -0.43 -10.73
N SER A 50 -51.95 -0.94 -9.62
CA SER A 50 -52.60 -0.92 -8.31
C SER A 50 -51.67 -0.56 -7.15
N GLU A 51 -52.25 0.01 -6.09
CA GLU A 51 -51.55 0.26 -4.80
C GLU A 51 -50.97 -1.05 -4.21
N ALA A 52 -51.64 -2.18 -4.40
CA ALA A 52 -51.18 -3.48 -3.91
C ALA A 52 -49.87 -3.94 -4.56
N GLU A 53 -49.71 -3.70 -5.88
CA GLU A 53 -48.48 -4.03 -6.60
C GLU A 53 -47.31 -3.12 -6.18
N ILE A 54 -47.59 -1.83 -6.00
CA ILE A 54 -46.61 -0.86 -5.52
C ILE A 54 -46.16 -1.23 -4.10
N ALA A 55 -47.11 -1.53 -3.21
CA ALA A 55 -46.80 -1.94 -1.84
C ALA A 55 -45.95 -3.22 -1.81
N ALA A 56 -46.32 -4.24 -2.58
CA ALA A 56 -45.54 -5.49 -2.65
C ALA A 56 -44.11 -5.27 -3.16
N TYR A 57 -43.93 -4.38 -4.14
CA TYR A 57 -42.61 -4.06 -4.68
C TYR A 57 -41.74 -3.31 -3.66
N VAL A 58 -42.32 -2.32 -2.97
CA VAL A 58 -41.61 -1.55 -1.95
C VAL A 58 -41.32 -2.40 -0.71
N ASP A 59 -42.26 -3.26 -0.28
CA ASP A 59 -42.04 -4.25 0.78
C ASP A 59 -40.91 -5.22 0.42
N ALA A 60 -40.82 -5.64 -0.85
CA ALA A 60 -39.70 -6.49 -1.29
C ALA A 60 -38.36 -5.75 -1.17
N ILE A 61 -38.28 -4.47 -1.55
CA ILE A 61 -37.08 -3.64 -1.39
C ILE A 61 -36.70 -3.52 0.09
N LEU A 62 -37.65 -3.17 0.95
CA LEU A 62 -37.43 -3.02 2.39
C LEU A 62 -37.02 -4.36 3.03
N SER A 63 -37.66 -5.46 2.64
CA SER A 63 -37.34 -6.80 3.14
C SER A 63 -35.91 -7.20 2.79
N VAL A 64 -35.46 -6.96 1.55
CA VAL A 64 -34.08 -7.23 1.17
C VAL A 64 -33.12 -6.31 1.96
N THR A 65 -33.49 -5.05 2.18
CA THR A 65 -32.69 -4.12 3.01
C THR A 65 -32.50 -4.65 4.42
N GLN A 66 -33.59 -5.03 5.10
CA GLN A 66 -33.56 -5.59 6.46
C GLN A 66 -32.78 -6.92 6.53
N GLN A 67 -32.78 -7.70 5.46
CA GLN A 67 -31.99 -8.94 5.39
C GLN A 67 -30.49 -8.69 5.25
N ILE A 68 -30.08 -7.59 4.61
CA ILE A 68 -28.66 -7.22 4.46
C ILE A 68 -28.12 -6.58 5.75
N GLU A 69 -28.94 -5.79 6.44
CA GLU A 69 -28.54 -5.12 7.67
C GLU A 69 -28.22 -6.11 8.79
N PHE A 70 -27.18 -5.78 9.57
CA PHE A 70 -26.85 -6.51 10.78
C PHE A 70 -27.99 -6.44 11.79
N GLN A 71 -28.45 -7.59 12.28
CA GLN A 71 -29.48 -7.70 13.30
C GLN A 71 -28.95 -8.39 14.56
N GLU A 72 -28.90 -7.64 15.67
CA GLU A 72 -28.54 -8.20 16.97
C GLU A 72 -29.47 -9.37 17.35
N GLY A 73 -28.88 -10.50 17.74
CA GLY A 73 -29.62 -11.73 18.07
C GLY A 73 -29.93 -12.65 16.88
N ARG A 74 -29.87 -12.16 15.64
CA ARG A 74 -29.91 -12.97 14.41
C ARG A 74 -28.49 -13.26 13.90
N ASP A 75 -27.70 -12.19 13.77
CA ASP A 75 -26.37 -12.24 13.18
C ASP A 75 -25.31 -12.09 14.29
N PRO A 76 -24.26 -12.93 14.31
CA PRO A 76 -23.13 -12.72 15.21
C PRO A 76 -22.31 -11.52 14.73
N ALA A 77 -22.11 -10.52 15.61
CA ALA A 77 -21.24 -9.37 15.31
C ALA A 77 -19.77 -9.78 15.15
N GLU A 78 -19.38 -10.84 15.86
CA GLU A 78 -18.08 -11.46 15.81
C GLU A 78 -18.22 -12.97 16.04
N ILE A 79 -17.33 -13.75 15.43
CA ILE A 79 -17.18 -15.16 15.75
C ILE A 79 -15.98 -15.24 16.69
N PRO A 80 -16.17 -15.56 17.98
CA PRO A 80 -15.07 -15.60 18.92
C PRO A 80 -14.11 -16.73 18.56
N PHE A 81 -12.81 -16.49 18.73
CA PHE A 81 -11.83 -17.55 18.61
C PHE A 81 -11.97 -18.55 19.77
N ASP A 82 -11.64 -19.82 19.52
CA ASP A 82 -11.49 -20.83 20.57
C ASP A 82 -10.23 -20.53 21.41
N THR A 83 -10.37 -19.71 22.45
CA THR A 83 -9.27 -19.32 23.34
C THR A 83 -8.79 -20.47 24.23
N ALA A 84 -9.47 -21.61 24.25
CA ALA A 84 -9.04 -22.81 24.95
C ALA A 84 -8.18 -23.74 24.05
N ALA A 85 -8.06 -23.43 22.75
CA ALA A 85 -7.26 -24.21 21.83
C ALA A 85 -5.79 -24.27 22.29
N PRO A 86 -5.19 -25.47 22.44
CA PRO A 86 -3.85 -25.61 23.00
C PRO A 86 -2.73 -25.01 22.14
N ARG A 87 -3.02 -24.71 20.86
CA ARG A 87 -2.09 -24.14 19.87
C ARG A 87 -2.48 -22.74 19.39
N PHE A 88 -3.25 -22.00 20.19
CA PHE A 88 -3.84 -20.71 19.81
C PHE A 88 -2.84 -19.69 19.24
N ASN A 89 -1.60 -19.66 19.78
CA ASN A 89 -0.55 -18.71 19.45
C ASN A 89 0.63 -19.32 18.67
N ASP A 90 0.56 -20.60 18.28
CA ASP A 90 1.72 -21.30 17.69
C ASP A 90 2.23 -20.68 16.39
N TRP A 91 1.36 -20.03 15.63
CA TRP A 91 1.68 -19.45 14.32
C TRP A 91 2.59 -18.21 14.38
N HIS A 92 2.63 -17.51 15.52
CA HIS A 92 3.48 -16.32 15.71
C HIS A 92 4.47 -16.45 16.88
N LEU A 93 4.47 -17.59 17.55
CA LEU A 93 5.43 -17.91 18.59
C LEU A 93 6.83 -18.00 17.96
N ARG A 94 7.73 -17.10 18.38
CA ARG A 94 9.14 -17.20 18.03
C ARG A 94 9.77 -18.40 18.72
N ARG A 95 10.59 -19.12 17.98
CA ARG A 95 11.39 -20.23 18.52
C ARG A 95 12.31 -19.70 19.62
N PRO A 96 12.33 -20.31 20.82
CA PRO A 96 13.25 -19.91 21.88
C PRO A 96 14.71 -20.05 21.45
N ARG A 97 15.54 -19.07 21.79
CA ARG A 97 16.97 -19.03 21.43
C ARG A 97 17.74 -20.22 21.97
N GLU A 98 17.32 -20.78 23.10
CA GLU A 98 17.90 -21.97 23.72
C GLU A 98 17.77 -23.23 22.85
N LEU A 99 16.84 -23.24 21.89
CA LEU A 99 16.65 -24.33 20.94
C LEU A 99 17.46 -24.14 19.65
N ASP A 100 18.17 -23.03 19.50
CA ASP A 100 18.98 -22.73 18.32
C ASP A 100 20.46 -23.02 18.58
N PRO A 101 21.25 -23.33 17.54
CA PRO A 101 22.70 -23.46 17.68
C PRO A 101 23.30 -22.18 18.29
N GLN A 102 24.20 -22.35 19.26
CA GLN A 102 24.89 -21.21 19.87
C GLN A 102 25.70 -20.43 18.83
N ARG A 103 25.49 -19.12 18.80
CA ARG A 103 26.24 -18.18 17.96
C ARG A 103 26.25 -16.80 18.59
N GLU A 104 27.26 -16.01 18.23
CA GLU A 104 27.26 -14.58 18.49
C GLU A 104 26.17 -13.87 17.66
N PRO A 105 25.56 -12.81 18.20
CA PRO A 105 24.66 -11.96 17.43
C PRO A 105 25.36 -11.34 16.22
N GLY A 106 24.66 -11.25 15.11
CA GLY A 106 25.10 -10.60 13.89
C GLY A 106 24.53 -11.25 12.62
N PRO A 107 24.61 -10.56 11.46
CA PRO A 107 24.12 -11.09 10.19
C PRO A 107 24.89 -12.35 9.73
N ILE A 108 24.17 -13.29 9.13
CA ILE A 108 24.67 -14.59 8.68
C ILE A 108 24.64 -14.64 7.16
N SER A 109 25.80 -14.83 6.53
CA SER A 109 25.84 -15.14 5.10
C SER A 109 25.35 -16.56 4.84
N LEU A 110 24.35 -16.70 3.97
CA LEU A 110 23.88 -18.00 3.48
C LEU A 110 24.59 -18.43 2.18
N SER A 111 25.54 -17.63 1.68
CA SER A 111 26.32 -17.98 0.50
C SER A 111 27.46 -18.94 0.85
N ARG A 112 27.64 -19.98 0.03
CA ARG A 112 28.78 -20.90 0.11
C ARG A 112 30.05 -20.32 -0.52
N TYR A 113 29.90 -19.41 -1.48
CA TYR A 113 31.00 -18.90 -2.29
C TYR A 113 31.17 -17.39 -2.08
N ALA A 114 32.41 -16.93 -2.02
CA ALA A 114 32.76 -15.52 -1.83
C ALA A 114 32.39 -14.64 -3.04
N GLY A 115 32.30 -15.24 -4.23
CA GLY A 115 31.84 -14.59 -5.45
C GLY A 115 30.46 -15.10 -5.85
N GLY A 116 29.48 -14.20 -5.93
CA GLY A 116 28.22 -14.51 -6.59
C GLY A 116 27.06 -13.68 -6.10
N TRP A 117 26.89 -12.51 -6.74
CA TRP A 117 25.57 -11.92 -6.86
C TRP A 117 24.64 -12.96 -7.53
N GLY A 118 23.66 -13.45 -6.78
CA GLY A 118 22.47 -14.12 -7.32
C GLY A 118 22.60 -15.54 -7.90
N SER A 119 23.67 -16.31 -7.72
CA SER A 119 23.82 -17.57 -8.50
C SER A 119 24.19 -18.86 -7.75
N GLY A 120 24.38 -18.87 -6.42
CA GLY A 120 24.85 -20.10 -5.76
C GLY A 120 24.50 -20.31 -4.28
N GLY A 121 23.68 -19.44 -3.68
CA GLY A 121 23.28 -19.50 -2.26
C GLY A 121 21.77 -19.68 -2.08
N ILE A 122 21.31 -19.80 -0.83
CA ILE A 122 19.88 -19.76 -0.50
C ILE A 122 19.33 -18.38 -0.88
N PRO A 123 18.24 -18.27 -1.66
CA PRO A 123 17.70 -16.98 -2.08
C PRO A 123 17.20 -16.15 -0.90
N THR A 124 17.70 -14.92 -0.81
CA THR A 124 17.31 -13.89 0.15
C THR A 124 17.04 -12.59 -0.60
N PHE A 125 16.36 -11.64 0.02
CA PHE A 125 16.16 -10.31 -0.57
C PHE A 125 17.51 -9.70 -0.91
N ALA A 126 17.64 -9.17 -2.14
CA ALA A 126 18.88 -8.57 -2.64
C ALA A 126 20.12 -9.51 -2.66
N GLY A 127 19.98 -10.80 -2.33
CA GLY A 127 21.12 -11.68 -2.04
C GLY A 127 21.84 -11.34 -0.74
N SER A 128 21.18 -10.62 0.18
CA SER A 128 21.74 -10.14 1.44
C SER A 128 21.94 -11.26 2.49
N PRO A 129 22.84 -11.06 3.46
CA PRO A 129 22.89 -11.85 4.68
C PRO A 129 21.55 -11.86 5.42
N VAL A 130 21.32 -12.86 6.28
CA VAL A 130 20.12 -12.97 7.10
C VAL A 130 20.38 -12.49 8.52
N ALA A 131 19.44 -11.76 9.11
CA ALA A 131 19.35 -11.52 10.54
C ALA A 131 18.05 -12.13 11.07
N LEU A 132 18.07 -12.65 12.30
CA LEU A 132 16.92 -13.37 12.87
C LEU A 132 16.33 -12.68 14.11
N THR A 133 17.11 -11.81 14.77
CA THR A 133 16.69 -11.11 15.99
C THR A 133 17.16 -9.64 16.00
N PRO A 134 16.59 -8.79 16.88
CA PRO A 134 17.04 -7.41 17.04
C PRO A 134 18.50 -7.29 17.48
N GLU A 135 19.00 -8.27 18.24
CA GLU A 135 20.41 -8.34 18.64
C GLU A 135 21.32 -8.52 17.42
N ASP A 136 20.88 -9.26 16.39
CA ASP A 136 21.64 -9.40 15.14
C ASP A 136 21.69 -8.06 14.40
N LEU A 137 20.57 -7.34 14.34
CA LEU A 137 20.51 -6.03 13.70
C LEU A 137 21.45 -5.04 14.38
N LYS A 138 21.40 -4.97 15.72
CA LYS A 138 22.25 -4.09 16.53
C LYS A 138 23.73 -4.47 16.43
N ALA A 139 24.07 -5.75 16.55
CA ALA A 139 25.46 -6.22 16.46
C ALA A 139 26.06 -6.04 15.05
N GLY A 140 25.23 -6.14 14.01
CA GLY A 140 25.64 -5.84 12.65
C GLY A 140 25.77 -4.34 12.35
N GLU A 141 25.20 -3.47 13.19
CA GLU A 141 24.91 -2.07 12.89
C GLU A 141 24.19 -1.94 11.53
N VAL A 142 23.12 -2.73 11.38
CA VAL A 142 22.37 -2.84 10.12
C VAL A 142 21.76 -1.49 9.75
N ASP A 143 21.92 -1.12 8.48
CA ASP A 143 21.36 0.11 7.93
C ASP A 143 19.91 -0.10 7.47
N VAL A 144 19.65 -1.25 6.85
CA VAL A 144 18.38 -1.59 6.23
C VAL A 144 18.06 -3.06 6.49
N ALA A 145 16.87 -3.34 7.00
CA ALA A 145 16.36 -4.70 7.14
C ALA A 145 15.14 -4.89 6.24
N ILE A 146 15.25 -5.81 5.29
CA ILE A 146 14.18 -6.14 4.36
C ILE A 146 13.40 -7.31 4.94
N MET A 147 12.09 -7.17 5.08
CA MET A 147 11.20 -8.23 5.57
C MET A 147 10.07 -8.51 4.57
N GLY A 148 9.60 -9.74 4.51
CA GLY A 148 8.37 -10.06 3.77
C GLY A 148 7.13 -9.98 4.67
N ALA A 149 6.00 -9.59 4.10
CA ALA A 149 4.70 -9.61 4.77
C ALA A 149 3.66 -10.33 3.87
N PRO A 150 3.65 -11.68 3.82
CA PRO A 150 2.82 -12.43 2.88
C PRO A 150 1.33 -12.49 3.27
N LEU A 151 0.68 -11.34 3.45
CA LEU A 151 -0.73 -11.16 3.81
C LEU A 151 -1.55 -10.69 2.60
N ASP A 152 -2.51 -11.48 2.11
CA ASP A 152 -3.28 -11.17 0.88
C ASP A 152 -4.81 -11.29 1.02
N MET A 153 -5.30 -11.60 2.22
CA MET A 153 -6.73 -11.82 2.47
C MET A 153 -7.55 -10.52 2.43
N GLY A 154 -6.92 -9.36 2.60
CA GLY A 154 -7.55 -8.05 2.45
C GLY A 154 -7.96 -7.74 1.00
N SER A 155 -7.31 -8.35 0.02
CA SER A 155 -7.70 -8.30 -1.40
C SER A 155 -8.79 -9.34 -1.75
N GLY A 156 -8.96 -10.36 -0.91
CA GLY A 156 -9.96 -11.42 -1.01
C GLY A 156 -9.65 -12.54 -2.01
N TRP A 157 -8.93 -12.29 -3.11
CA TRP A 157 -8.70 -13.34 -4.13
C TRP A 157 -7.48 -13.17 -5.06
N ARG A 158 -6.68 -12.10 -4.93
CA ARG A 158 -5.70 -11.71 -5.96
C ARG A 158 -4.21 -12.00 -5.62
N ASP A 159 -3.97 -12.85 -4.62
CA ASP A 159 -2.75 -13.64 -4.36
C ASP A 159 -1.38 -12.92 -4.25
N ALA A 160 -1.36 -11.68 -3.72
CA ALA A 160 -0.12 -10.94 -3.48
C ALA A 160 0.82 -11.55 -2.40
N LYS A 161 0.37 -12.60 -1.67
CA LYS A 161 1.18 -13.25 -0.61
C LYS A 161 2.46 -13.91 -1.12
N HIS A 162 2.54 -14.16 -2.43
CA HIS A 162 3.70 -14.77 -3.05
C HIS A 162 4.73 -13.75 -3.57
N GLY A 163 4.39 -12.46 -3.58
CA GLY A 163 5.31 -11.37 -3.92
C GLY A 163 6.66 -11.40 -3.19
N PRO A 164 6.70 -11.59 -1.84
CA PRO A 164 7.96 -11.67 -1.09
C PRO A 164 8.89 -12.76 -1.62
N ARG A 165 8.34 -13.95 -1.91
CA ARG A 165 9.12 -15.07 -2.44
C ARG A 165 9.63 -14.77 -3.85
N ALA A 166 8.79 -14.19 -4.71
CA ALA A 166 9.19 -13.85 -6.07
C ALA A 166 10.33 -12.83 -6.09
N MET A 167 10.28 -11.81 -5.23
CA MET A 167 11.35 -10.82 -5.14
C MET A 167 12.67 -11.40 -4.59
N ARG A 168 12.64 -12.31 -3.61
CA ARG A 168 13.85 -13.06 -3.19
C ARG A 168 14.47 -13.87 -4.33
N LEU A 169 13.64 -14.42 -5.23
CA LEU A 169 14.09 -15.20 -6.38
C LEU A 169 14.56 -14.34 -7.56
N GLY A 170 14.08 -13.11 -7.67
CA GLY A 170 14.32 -12.21 -8.81
C GLY A 170 15.75 -11.64 -8.91
N GLY A 171 16.68 -12.11 -8.08
CA GLY A 171 18.10 -11.73 -8.13
C GLY A 171 18.49 -10.58 -7.18
N GLY A 172 19.80 -10.30 -7.12
CA GLY A 172 20.36 -9.30 -6.21
C GLY A 172 20.35 -7.89 -6.79
N VAL A 173 20.12 -6.89 -5.94
CA VAL A 173 20.16 -5.45 -6.27
C VAL A 173 21.62 -4.93 -6.33
N GLY A 174 22.47 -5.69 -7.01
CA GLY A 174 23.91 -5.47 -7.04
C GLY A 174 24.41 -4.48 -8.06
N GLY A 175 25.65 -4.07 -7.85
CA GLY A 175 26.40 -3.21 -8.76
C GLY A 175 26.23 -1.73 -8.48
N THR A 176 26.61 -0.94 -9.48
CA THR A 176 26.56 0.52 -9.47
C THR A 176 25.35 0.96 -10.28
N ASP A 177 24.54 1.88 -9.74
CA ASP A 177 23.48 2.49 -10.52
C ASP A 177 24.10 3.32 -11.63
N VAL A 178 23.83 2.97 -12.89
CA VAL A 178 24.44 3.64 -14.03
C VAL A 178 24.00 5.09 -14.19
N PHE A 179 22.92 5.55 -13.55
CA PHE A 179 22.48 6.95 -13.68
C PHE A 179 23.23 7.86 -12.71
N THR A 180 23.47 7.38 -11.48
CA THR A 180 24.12 8.18 -10.43
C THR A 180 25.57 7.78 -10.16
N MET A 181 26.04 6.67 -10.73
CA MET A 181 27.31 6.03 -10.44
C MET A 181 27.50 5.67 -8.95
N ILE A 182 26.40 5.59 -8.20
CA ILE A 182 26.39 5.21 -6.79
C ILE A 182 26.06 3.72 -6.66
N SER A 183 26.84 3.01 -5.85
CA SER A 183 26.54 1.64 -5.48
C SER A 183 25.98 1.58 -4.06
N PRO A 184 24.80 0.95 -3.84
CA PRO A 184 24.30 0.71 -2.50
C PRO A 184 25.09 -0.40 -1.76
N GLY A 185 26.09 -1.02 -2.39
CA GLY A 185 26.79 -2.19 -1.85
C GLY A 185 27.57 -1.96 -0.55
N SER A 186 27.79 -0.71 -0.12
CA SER A 186 28.36 -0.40 1.19
C SER A 186 27.32 -0.30 2.31
N LEU A 187 26.02 -0.32 1.98
CA LEU A 187 24.96 -0.38 2.99
C LEU A 187 24.95 -1.76 3.63
N LYS A 188 24.80 -1.80 4.95
CA LYS A 188 24.62 -3.04 5.70
C LYS A 188 23.15 -3.46 5.60
N VAL A 189 22.82 -4.17 4.52
CA VAL A 189 21.46 -4.66 4.22
C VAL A 189 21.31 -6.11 4.64
N VAL A 190 20.20 -6.47 5.28
CA VAL A 190 19.87 -7.85 5.65
C VAL A 190 18.48 -8.26 5.19
N ASP A 191 18.27 -9.55 4.95
CA ASP A 191 16.95 -10.18 4.92
C ASP A 191 16.57 -10.57 6.36
N TYR A 192 15.45 -10.06 6.85
CA TYR A 192 14.97 -10.28 8.21
C TYR A 192 13.84 -11.32 8.27
N GLY A 193 13.67 -12.10 7.20
CA GLY A 193 12.64 -13.14 7.10
C GLY A 193 11.25 -12.56 6.80
N ASP A 194 10.22 -13.29 7.15
CA ASP A 194 8.82 -12.91 6.92
C ASP A 194 8.09 -12.68 8.25
N ALA A 195 7.15 -11.74 8.26
CA ALA A 195 6.19 -11.60 9.34
C ALA A 195 5.36 -12.88 9.50
N ALA A 196 4.99 -13.20 10.74
CA ALA A 196 4.04 -14.25 11.01
C ALA A 196 2.64 -13.82 10.52
N ILE A 197 2.01 -14.66 9.68
CA ILE A 197 0.68 -14.41 9.12
C ILE A 197 -0.27 -15.52 9.58
N ASP A 198 -1.38 -15.14 10.21
CA ASP A 198 -2.50 -16.04 10.41
C ASP A 198 -3.24 -16.17 9.08
N GLN A 199 -3.15 -17.34 8.46
CA GLN A 199 -3.70 -17.62 7.13
C GLN A 199 -5.23 -17.53 7.03
N ASN A 200 -5.94 -17.26 8.14
CA ASN A 200 -7.38 -17.08 8.16
C ASN A 200 -7.84 -15.75 8.76
N SER A 201 -6.93 -14.83 9.12
CA SER A 201 -7.32 -13.55 9.71
C SER A 201 -6.33 -12.44 9.40
N THR A 202 -6.79 -11.47 8.61
CA THR A 202 -6.10 -10.19 8.41
C THR A 202 -5.94 -9.46 9.74
N GLU A 203 -6.98 -9.44 10.57
CA GLU A 203 -7.04 -8.72 11.85
C GLU A 203 -5.97 -9.19 12.84
N ARG A 204 -5.71 -10.50 12.89
CA ARG A 204 -4.61 -11.05 13.70
C ARG A 204 -3.25 -10.80 13.07
N SER A 205 -3.15 -10.92 11.75
CA SER A 205 -1.90 -10.78 11.00
C SER A 205 -1.32 -9.37 11.05
N VAL A 206 -2.15 -8.32 10.92
CA VAL A 206 -1.66 -6.93 10.92
C VAL A 206 -0.94 -6.55 12.21
N GLN A 207 -1.28 -7.18 13.35
CA GLN A 207 -0.61 -6.91 14.63
C GLN A 207 0.84 -7.43 14.61
N GLU A 208 1.05 -8.59 13.99
CA GLU A 208 2.36 -9.21 13.89
C GLU A 208 3.26 -8.49 12.88
N VAL A 209 2.67 -8.01 11.77
CA VAL A 209 3.36 -7.11 10.83
C VAL A 209 3.81 -5.84 11.57
N ARG A 210 2.89 -5.13 12.23
CA ARG A 210 3.20 -3.91 12.99
C ARG A 210 4.30 -4.15 14.03
N ARG A 211 4.24 -5.28 14.74
CA ARG A 211 5.25 -5.68 15.73
C ARG A 211 6.63 -5.84 15.10
N MET A 212 6.75 -6.54 13.98
CA MET A 212 8.03 -6.79 13.32
C MET A 212 8.61 -5.53 12.67
N VAL A 213 7.77 -4.70 12.04
CA VAL A 213 8.18 -3.42 11.47
C VAL A 213 8.69 -2.47 12.57
N ARG A 214 7.95 -2.36 13.68
CA ARG A 214 8.36 -1.58 14.85
C ARG A 214 9.68 -2.10 15.43
N GLU A 215 9.82 -3.40 15.57
CA GLU A 215 11.01 -4.04 16.11
C GLU A 215 12.27 -3.66 15.30
N ILE A 216 12.19 -3.69 13.96
CA ILE A 216 13.29 -3.26 13.10
C ILE A 216 13.60 -1.78 13.36
N ALA A 217 12.59 -0.91 13.28
CA ALA A 217 12.78 0.54 13.41
C ALA A 217 13.36 0.95 14.78
N GLU A 218 13.01 0.27 15.87
CA GLU A 218 13.57 0.50 17.21
C GLU A 218 15.08 0.20 17.31
N THR A 219 15.65 -0.54 16.36
CA THR A 219 17.11 -0.76 16.28
C THR A 219 17.85 0.39 15.59
N GLY A 220 17.14 1.29 14.91
CA GLY A 220 17.69 2.35 14.06
C GLY A 220 17.88 1.93 12.59
N ALA A 221 17.67 0.66 12.25
CA ALA A 221 17.63 0.20 10.86
C ALA A 221 16.33 0.65 10.18
N ILE A 222 16.39 0.92 8.87
CA ILE A 222 15.22 1.24 8.06
C ILE A 222 14.51 -0.07 7.67
N PRO A 223 13.25 -0.30 8.08
CA PRO A 223 12.44 -1.41 7.58
C PRO A 223 12.05 -1.18 6.11
N ILE A 224 12.33 -2.18 5.28
CA ILE A 224 11.75 -2.30 3.94
C ILE A 224 10.82 -3.50 3.93
N ILE A 225 9.53 -3.29 3.69
CA ILE A 225 8.51 -4.34 3.72
C ILE A 225 8.18 -4.73 2.30
N ILE A 226 8.24 -6.03 2.01
CA ILE A 226 7.88 -6.57 0.70
C ILE A 226 6.63 -7.42 0.82
N GLY A 227 5.68 -7.14 -0.07
CA GLY A 227 4.56 -7.98 -0.44
C GLY A 227 3.43 -8.00 0.56
N GLY A 228 2.45 -8.83 0.20
CA GLY A 228 1.08 -8.74 0.67
C GLY A 228 0.26 -7.75 -0.13
N ASP A 229 -1.04 -7.73 0.13
CA ASP A 229 -1.95 -6.71 -0.37
C ASP A 229 -1.79 -5.40 0.43
N HIS A 230 -2.47 -4.34 -0.02
CA HIS A 230 -2.30 -3.02 0.58
C HIS A 230 -2.95 -2.86 1.97
N SER A 231 -3.57 -3.89 2.54
CA SER A 231 -4.01 -3.83 3.95
C SER A 231 -2.84 -3.58 4.92
N LEU A 232 -1.61 -3.80 4.46
CA LEU A 232 -0.35 -3.55 5.16
C LEU A 232 0.00 -2.08 5.35
N GLU A 233 -0.56 -1.15 4.58
CA GLU A 233 -0.32 0.28 4.76
C GLU A 233 -0.63 0.72 6.19
N TYR A 234 -1.75 0.23 6.75
CA TYR A 234 -2.14 0.55 8.12
C TYR A 234 -1.10 0.10 9.17
N PRO A 235 -0.75 -1.19 9.32
CA PRO A 235 0.22 -1.61 10.32
C PRO A 235 1.63 -1.06 10.08
N ASN A 236 2.04 -0.86 8.83
CA ASN A 236 3.37 -0.33 8.51
C ASN A 236 3.51 1.13 8.96
N VAL A 237 2.57 1.99 8.57
CA VAL A 237 2.57 3.41 8.96
C VAL A 237 2.35 3.55 10.47
N ALA A 238 1.46 2.75 11.05
CA ALA A 238 1.22 2.78 12.49
C ALA A 238 2.48 2.38 13.30
N ALA A 239 3.28 1.42 12.81
CA ALA A 239 4.55 1.07 13.42
C ALA A 239 5.56 2.23 13.38
N MET A 240 5.63 2.98 12.28
CA MET A 240 6.48 4.18 12.21
C MET A 240 6.01 5.26 13.19
N ALA A 241 4.70 5.47 13.29
CA ALA A 241 4.13 6.40 14.25
C ALA A 241 4.37 5.96 15.71
N ASP A 242 4.43 4.66 16.01
CA ASP A 242 4.77 4.14 17.34
C ASP A 242 6.21 4.48 17.76
N VAL A 243 7.15 4.44 16.81
CA VAL A 243 8.58 4.67 17.06
C VAL A 243 8.93 6.15 17.04
N TYR A 244 8.49 6.87 16.01
CA TYR A 244 8.88 8.26 15.77
C TYR A 244 7.90 9.28 16.36
N GLY A 245 6.66 8.85 16.64
CA GLY A 245 5.59 9.68 17.18
C GLY A 245 4.51 10.04 16.17
N LYS A 246 3.26 9.99 16.60
CA LYS A 246 2.09 10.36 15.78
C LYS A 246 2.21 11.77 15.21
N GLY A 247 1.87 11.91 13.93
CA GLY A 247 1.89 13.19 13.21
C GLY A 247 3.27 13.75 12.88
N LYS A 248 4.36 12.98 13.12
CA LYS A 248 5.73 13.36 12.72
C LYS A 248 6.22 12.64 11.46
N VAL A 249 5.55 11.55 11.09
CA VAL A 249 5.84 10.75 9.90
C VAL A 249 4.93 11.23 8.78
N GLY A 250 5.51 11.68 7.67
CA GLY A 250 4.80 11.88 6.41
C GLY A 250 4.77 10.59 5.59
N VAL A 251 3.80 10.50 4.68
CA VAL A 251 3.65 9.35 3.79
C VAL A 251 3.55 9.85 2.35
N VAL A 252 4.40 9.32 1.47
CA VAL A 252 4.16 9.37 0.02
C VAL A 252 3.70 7.99 -0.42
N HIS A 253 2.48 7.95 -0.93
CA HIS A 253 1.78 6.74 -1.32
C HIS A 253 1.59 6.72 -2.84
N PHE A 254 2.27 5.81 -3.52
CA PHE A 254 2.16 5.62 -4.96
C PHE A 254 1.14 4.50 -5.25
N ASP A 255 0.03 4.84 -5.92
CA ASP A 255 -1.08 3.92 -6.15
C ASP A 255 -2.02 4.43 -7.26
N ALA A 256 -2.65 3.51 -8.00
CA ALA A 256 -3.74 3.86 -8.90
C ALA A 256 -5.06 4.17 -8.16
N HIS A 257 -5.22 3.64 -6.94
CA HIS A 257 -6.39 3.63 -6.09
C HIS A 257 -6.30 4.65 -4.95
N LEU A 258 -7.47 4.96 -4.39
CA LEU A 258 -7.55 5.93 -3.30
C LEU A 258 -7.29 5.31 -1.94
N ASP A 259 -7.59 4.03 -1.75
CA ASP A 259 -7.45 3.27 -0.49
C ASP A 259 -8.01 3.95 0.78
N THR A 260 -8.94 4.87 0.55
CA THR A 260 -9.71 5.62 1.55
C THR A 260 -11.18 5.16 1.58
N GLY A 261 -11.42 3.91 1.15
CA GLY A 261 -12.67 3.19 1.31
C GLY A 261 -13.19 3.28 2.73
N ARG A 262 -14.51 3.21 2.89
CA ARG A 262 -15.19 3.41 4.17
C ARG A 262 -16.48 2.62 4.21
N GLY A 263 -16.86 2.15 5.39
CA GLY A 263 -18.16 1.51 5.63
C GLY A 263 -18.28 0.09 5.06
N ARG A 264 -17.14 -0.56 4.79
CA ARG A 264 -17.12 -2.01 4.49
C ARG A 264 -17.27 -2.81 5.80
N VAL A 265 -17.67 -4.07 5.66
CA VAL A 265 -17.92 -4.98 6.80
C VAL A 265 -16.62 -5.30 7.54
N HIS A 266 -15.59 -5.73 6.81
CA HIS A 266 -14.24 -5.83 7.35
C HIS A 266 -13.66 -4.43 7.47
N LEU A 267 -12.85 -4.17 8.50
CA LEU A 267 -12.20 -2.87 8.72
C LEU A 267 -10.75 -2.83 8.26
N LEU A 268 -10.19 -4.01 7.95
CA LEU A 268 -8.81 -4.23 7.54
C LEU A 268 -8.86 -5.00 6.23
N ASP A 269 -8.89 -4.25 5.14
CA ASP A 269 -8.81 -4.74 3.78
C ASP A 269 -7.97 -3.76 2.95
N HIS A 270 -7.60 -4.17 1.74
CA HIS A 270 -6.66 -3.39 0.93
C HIS A 270 -7.24 -2.07 0.42
N GLY A 271 -8.56 -1.91 0.35
CA GLY A 271 -9.19 -0.71 -0.21
C GLY A 271 -9.56 0.37 0.81
N GLN A 272 -9.24 0.20 2.09
CA GLN A 272 -9.47 1.20 3.14
C GLN A 272 -8.39 1.36 4.23
N PRO A 273 -7.12 0.95 4.05
CA PRO A 273 -6.12 1.06 5.10
C PRO A 273 -5.89 2.52 5.52
N ILE A 274 -5.95 3.47 4.57
CA ILE A 274 -5.71 4.89 4.81
C ILE A 274 -6.80 5.50 5.70
N TYR A 275 -8.05 5.06 5.53
CA TYR A 275 -9.12 5.53 6.41
C TYR A 275 -8.82 5.18 7.87
N ARG A 276 -8.21 4.01 8.13
CA ARG A 276 -7.80 3.62 9.48
C ARG A 276 -6.62 4.47 9.98
N VAL A 277 -5.61 4.70 9.14
CA VAL A 277 -4.46 5.59 9.44
C VAL A 277 -4.94 6.97 9.89
N MET A 278 -5.89 7.55 9.14
CA MET A 278 -6.47 8.86 9.44
C MET A 278 -7.34 8.84 10.70
N LYS A 279 -8.20 7.82 10.86
CA LYS A 279 -9.12 7.72 12.00
C LYS A 279 -8.37 7.58 13.33
N GLU A 280 -7.22 6.91 13.33
CA GLU A 280 -6.38 6.77 14.52
C GLU A 280 -5.32 7.88 14.67
N ALA A 281 -5.32 8.85 13.76
CA ALA A 281 -4.41 10.00 13.76
C ALA A 281 -2.93 9.62 13.81
N HIS A 282 -2.53 8.56 13.09
CA HIS A 282 -1.12 8.16 13.00
C HIS A 282 -0.30 9.19 12.19
N VAL A 283 -0.91 9.71 11.13
CA VAL A 283 -0.33 10.71 10.21
C VAL A 283 -1.27 11.92 10.13
N ARG A 284 -0.72 13.13 9.99
CA ARG A 284 -1.56 14.32 9.74
C ARG A 284 -2.06 14.27 8.30
N PRO A 285 -3.34 14.60 8.00
CA PRO A 285 -3.86 14.53 6.64
C PRO A 285 -2.99 15.25 5.60
N GLU A 286 -2.51 16.45 5.92
CA GLU A 286 -1.67 17.27 5.03
C GLU A 286 -0.29 16.68 4.72
N ASP A 287 0.15 15.68 5.47
CA ASP A 287 1.42 14.97 5.27
C ASP A 287 1.24 13.61 4.58
N TYR A 288 0.02 13.27 4.19
CA TYR A 288 -0.28 12.08 3.43
C TYR A 288 -0.54 12.47 1.96
N ILE A 289 0.39 12.09 1.10
CA ILE A 289 0.46 12.52 -0.31
C ILE A 289 0.28 11.31 -1.21
N GLN A 290 -0.82 11.27 -1.96
CA GLN A 290 -1.06 10.20 -2.93
C GLN A 290 -0.56 10.59 -4.33
N VAL A 291 -0.01 9.65 -5.08
CA VAL A 291 0.55 9.87 -6.42
C VAL A 291 0.14 8.76 -7.37
N GLY A 292 -0.34 9.10 -8.56
CA GLY A 292 -0.67 8.14 -9.62
C GLY A 292 -2.15 7.75 -9.73
N LEU A 293 -3.01 8.40 -8.93
CA LEU A 293 -4.44 8.13 -8.85
C LEU A 293 -5.13 8.23 -10.21
N ARG A 294 -5.87 7.18 -10.57
CA ARG A 294 -6.59 7.10 -11.85
C ARG A 294 -7.73 6.06 -11.88
N ALA A 295 -7.94 5.28 -10.83
CA ALA A 295 -9.07 4.35 -10.76
C ALA A 295 -10.43 5.08 -10.64
N ASN A 296 -11.52 4.35 -10.91
CA ASN A 296 -12.85 4.92 -10.94
C ASN A 296 -13.44 5.08 -9.53
N TYR A 297 -13.61 6.33 -9.08
CA TYR A 297 -14.29 6.66 -7.83
C TYR A 297 -15.34 7.74 -8.01
N SER A 298 -16.30 7.77 -7.10
CA SER A 298 -17.26 8.87 -7.01
C SER A 298 -16.58 10.13 -6.45
N LYS A 299 -17.08 11.29 -6.86
CA LYS A 299 -16.51 12.61 -6.54
C LYS A 299 -16.37 12.87 -5.03
N ASP A 300 -17.25 12.30 -4.22
CA ASP A 300 -17.29 12.50 -2.77
C ASP A 300 -16.02 11.99 -2.06
N TYR A 301 -15.32 11.00 -2.61
CA TYR A 301 -14.03 10.57 -2.06
C TYR A 301 -12.98 11.67 -2.15
N TYR A 302 -12.83 12.29 -3.32
CA TYR A 302 -11.90 13.41 -3.54
C TYR A 302 -12.32 14.66 -2.75
N GLU A 303 -13.62 14.93 -2.65
CA GLU A 303 -14.14 16.03 -1.83
C GLU A 303 -13.83 15.83 -0.35
N TRP A 304 -13.98 14.60 0.15
CA TRP A 304 -13.60 14.26 1.52
C TRP A 304 -12.10 14.38 1.77
N GLN A 305 -11.25 13.82 0.89
CA GLN A 305 -9.80 13.93 1.02
C GLN A 305 -9.37 15.40 1.10
N ARG A 306 -9.91 16.24 0.22
CA ARG A 306 -9.68 17.69 0.25
C ARG A 306 -10.20 18.33 1.53
N LEU A 307 -11.38 17.92 2.02
CA LEU A 307 -11.98 18.46 3.23
C LEU A 307 -11.13 18.18 4.48
N ILE A 308 -10.54 16.99 4.58
CA ILE A 308 -9.69 16.64 5.72
C ILE A 308 -8.26 17.16 5.58
N GLY A 309 -7.86 17.63 4.39
CA GLY A 309 -6.55 18.21 4.12
C GLY A 309 -5.54 17.29 3.45
N MET A 310 -5.93 16.08 3.03
CA MET A 310 -5.06 15.18 2.28
C MET A 310 -4.63 15.77 0.93
N ARG A 311 -3.40 15.44 0.53
CA ARG A 311 -2.82 15.86 -0.75
C ARG A 311 -2.83 14.67 -1.70
N TYR A 312 -3.09 14.95 -2.97
CA TYR A 312 -3.11 13.92 -4.00
C TYR A 312 -2.79 14.47 -5.37
N HIS A 313 -2.13 13.63 -6.18
CA HIS A 313 -1.67 13.92 -7.53
C HIS A 313 -2.18 12.83 -8.46
N THR A 314 -3.29 13.14 -9.14
CA THR A 314 -3.89 12.25 -10.13
C THR A 314 -3.10 12.25 -11.44
N MET A 315 -3.26 11.21 -12.26
CA MET A 315 -2.69 11.21 -13.62
C MET A 315 -3.22 12.36 -14.50
N ALA A 316 -4.42 12.89 -14.23
CA ALA A 316 -4.94 14.07 -14.92
C ALA A 316 -4.13 15.36 -14.62
N GLU A 317 -3.50 15.44 -13.43
CA GLU A 317 -2.58 16.54 -13.13
C GLU A 317 -1.29 16.39 -13.92
N VAL A 318 -0.75 15.18 -14.00
CA VAL A 318 0.43 14.84 -14.80
C VAL A 318 0.19 15.18 -16.28
N GLU A 319 -0.96 14.81 -16.85
CA GLU A 319 -1.33 15.19 -18.22
C GLU A 319 -1.36 16.71 -18.42
N ARG A 320 -1.84 17.45 -17.43
CA ARG A 320 -2.01 18.90 -17.53
C ARG A 320 -0.73 19.69 -17.29
N ARG A 321 0.13 19.23 -16.38
CA ARG A 321 1.27 19.97 -15.85
C ARG A 321 2.63 19.39 -16.26
N GLY A 322 2.65 18.16 -16.73
CA GLY A 322 3.86 17.39 -17.00
C GLY A 322 4.39 16.68 -15.76
N TRP A 323 5.05 15.55 -15.98
CA TRP A 323 5.60 14.68 -14.93
C TRP A 323 6.55 15.43 -13.98
N ASP A 324 7.56 16.10 -14.51
CA ASP A 324 8.61 16.73 -13.69
C ASP A 324 8.06 17.79 -12.72
N ALA A 325 7.15 18.64 -13.20
CA ALA A 325 6.54 19.68 -12.40
C ALA A 325 5.69 19.12 -11.24
N VAL A 326 4.97 18.02 -11.47
CA VAL A 326 4.19 17.35 -10.42
C VAL A 326 5.12 16.66 -9.43
N MET A 327 6.19 16.02 -9.90
CA MET A 327 7.13 15.32 -9.01
C MET A 327 7.96 16.28 -8.15
N ASP A 328 8.40 17.43 -8.69
CA ASP A 328 9.02 18.50 -7.89
C ASP A 328 8.08 18.97 -6.77
N ARG A 329 6.78 19.06 -7.07
CA ARG A 329 5.77 19.39 -6.08
C ARG A 329 5.65 18.28 -5.02
N VAL A 330 5.55 17.01 -5.41
CA VAL A 330 5.48 15.87 -4.47
C VAL A 330 6.66 15.86 -3.52
N VAL A 331 7.89 15.97 -4.03
CA VAL A 331 9.12 15.95 -3.21
C VAL A 331 9.15 17.12 -2.24
N LYS A 332 8.77 18.32 -2.71
CA LYS A 332 8.65 19.48 -1.83
C LYS A 332 7.62 19.22 -0.73
N GLU A 333 6.41 18.81 -1.09
CA GLU A 333 5.32 18.54 -0.14
C GLU A 333 5.71 17.49 0.91
N ALA A 334 6.43 16.44 0.51
CA ALA A 334 6.95 15.39 1.39
C ALA A 334 7.99 15.85 2.41
N SER A 335 8.54 17.06 2.25
CA SER A 335 9.57 17.66 3.11
C SER A 335 9.09 18.88 3.91
N GLU A 336 7.86 19.36 3.68
CA GLU A 336 7.41 20.66 4.21
C GLU A 336 7.24 20.68 5.74
N ASN A 337 6.62 19.65 6.32
CA ASN A 337 6.24 19.67 7.74
C ASN A 337 6.66 18.40 8.50
N THR A 338 7.45 17.53 7.89
CA THR A 338 7.72 16.17 8.39
C THR A 338 9.20 15.96 8.63
N GLU A 339 9.52 15.32 9.75
CA GLU A 339 10.91 14.96 10.12
C GLU A 339 11.31 13.62 9.52
N TYR A 340 10.32 12.77 9.27
CA TYR A 340 10.48 11.39 8.82
C TYR A 340 9.53 11.13 7.65
N LEU A 341 10.00 10.39 6.65
CA LEU A 341 9.21 10.01 5.49
C LEU A 341 9.06 8.48 5.44
N TYR A 342 7.82 8.02 5.32
CA TYR A 342 7.50 6.67 4.89
C TYR A 342 7.07 6.71 3.41
N ILE A 343 7.51 5.74 2.62
CA ILE A 343 7.08 5.63 1.23
C ILE A 343 6.38 4.30 1.07
N SER A 344 5.12 4.34 0.68
CA SER A 344 4.38 3.15 0.28
C SER A 344 4.29 3.09 -1.24
N PHE A 345 4.62 1.94 -1.82
CA PHE A 345 4.59 1.73 -3.26
C PHE A 345 3.69 0.54 -3.62
N ASP A 346 2.45 0.85 -3.98
CA ASP A 346 1.58 -0.09 -4.66
C ASP A 346 2.08 -0.29 -6.09
N VAL A 347 2.40 -1.52 -6.47
CA VAL A 347 2.90 -1.78 -7.83
C VAL A 347 1.85 -1.48 -8.90
N ASP A 348 0.57 -1.45 -8.56
CA ASP A 348 -0.51 -1.12 -9.50
C ASP A 348 -0.52 0.35 -9.94
N VAL A 349 0.27 1.22 -9.29
CA VAL A 349 0.55 2.58 -9.77
C VAL A 349 1.22 2.56 -11.15
N LEU A 350 1.97 1.50 -11.46
CA LEU A 350 2.61 1.29 -12.74
C LEU A 350 1.56 0.94 -13.80
N ASP A 351 1.83 1.31 -15.05
CA ASP A 351 0.97 0.86 -16.14
C ASP A 351 1.03 -0.68 -16.26
N PRO A 352 -0.10 -1.37 -16.54
CA PRO A 352 -0.11 -2.83 -16.71
C PRO A 352 0.84 -3.34 -17.82
N ALA A 353 1.24 -2.47 -18.75
CA ALA A 353 2.29 -2.75 -19.72
C ALA A 353 3.66 -3.00 -19.09
N PHE A 354 3.91 -2.49 -17.87
CA PHE A 354 5.11 -2.76 -17.07
C PHE A 354 4.81 -3.71 -15.92
N GLU A 355 3.65 -3.58 -15.26
CA GLU A 355 3.29 -4.37 -14.09
C GLU A 355 2.02 -5.21 -14.32
N PRO A 356 2.14 -6.39 -14.95
CA PRO A 356 1.00 -7.26 -15.22
C PRO A 356 0.60 -8.08 -13.98
N GLY A 357 1.56 -8.32 -13.08
CA GLY A 357 1.42 -9.14 -11.89
C GLY A 357 0.88 -8.36 -10.70
N THR A 358 -0.30 -7.75 -10.84
CA THR A 358 -1.02 -7.09 -9.74
C THR A 358 -2.50 -7.41 -9.77
N GLY A 359 -3.14 -7.33 -8.61
CA GLY A 359 -4.55 -7.65 -8.47
C GLY A 359 -5.45 -6.65 -9.20
N THR A 360 -5.22 -5.35 -9.05
CA THR A 360 -6.11 -4.26 -9.47
C THR A 360 -5.52 -3.40 -10.60
N PRO A 361 -5.14 -3.95 -11.76
CA PRO A 361 -4.45 -3.16 -12.78
C PRO A 361 -5.34 -2.03 -13.34
N VAL A 362 -4.78 -0.82 -13.44
CA VAL A 362 -5.44 0.34 -14.08
C VAL A 362 -4.57 0.93 -15.18
N PRO A 363 -5.00 0.96 -16.46
CA PRO A 363 -4.22 1.54 -17.56
C PRO A 363 -3.95 3.04 -17.41
N GLY A 364 -2.93 3.55 -18.11
CA GLY A 364 -2.52 4.95 -18.07
C GLY A 364 -1.65 5.29 -16.84
N GLY A 365 -0.89 4.31 -16.37
CA GLY A 365 -0.06 4.42 -15.17
C GLY A 365 1.36 4.89 -15.43
N LEU A 366 2.18 4.82 -14.38
CA LEU A 366 3.59 5.20 -14.46
C LEU A 366 4.40 4.16 -15.24
N THR A 367 5.41 4.65 -15.94
CA THR A 367 6.46 3.82 -16.52
C THR A 367 7.60 3.61 -15.52
N MET A 368 8.42 2.58 -15.75
CA MET A 368 9.65 2.40 -14.94
C MET A 368 10.65 3.54 -15.07
N ARG A 369 10.59 4.32 -16.17
CA ARG A 369 11.42 5.52 -16.36
C ARG A 369 11.00 6.68 -15.47
N GLU A 370 9.76 6.67 -14.99
CA GLU A 370 9.20 7.66 -14.06
C GLU A 370 9.36 7.18 -12.61
N ALA A 371 8.99 5.93 -12.32
CA ALA A 371 9.00 5.38 -10.97
C ALA A 371 10.42 5.25 -10.37
N VAL A 372 11.41 4.80 -11.14
CA VAL A 372 12.78 4.60 -10.60
C VAL A 372 13.44 5.92 -10.16
N PRO A 373 13.46 6.99 -10.98
CA PRO A 373 14.04 8.26 -10.56
C PRO A 373 13.32 8.90 -9.37
N ILE A 374 11.98 8.88 -9.32
CA ILE A 374 11.25 9.53 -8.21
C ILE A 374 11.49 8.83 -6.88
N ILE A 375 11.53 7.49 -6.85
CA ILE A 375 11.84 6.75 -5.63
C ILE A 375 13.26 7.04 -5.15
N ARG A 376 14.24 7.01 -6.07
CA ARG A 376 15.64 7.36 -5.76
C ARG A 376 15.73 8.77 -5.18
N ARG A 377 14.99 9.71 -5.78
CA ARG A 377 14.96 11.13 -5.41
C ARG A 377 14.37 11.34 -4.02
N LEU A 378 13.20 10.78 -3.73
CA LEU A 378 12.58 10.86 -2.40
C LEU A 378 13.51 10.28 -1.32
N CYS A 379 14.16 9.15 -1.59
CA CYS A 379 15.11 8.54 -0.66
C CYS A 379 16.40 9.35 -0.47
N ALA A 380 16.85 10.09 -1.48
CA ALA A 380 18.02 10.95 -1.39
C ALA A 380 17.71 12.27 -0.65
N GLU A 381 16.62 12.94 -1.03
CA GLU A 381 16.28 14.28 -0.57
C GLU A 381 15.58 14.29 0.80
N SER A 382 14.88 13.22 1.18
CA SER A 382 14.12 13.13 2.43
C SER A 382 14.71 12.13 3.43
N ASN A 383 14.37 12.30 4.70
CA ASN A 383 14.74 11.37 5.76
C ASN A 383 13.81 10.14 5.77
N VAL A 384 14.07 9.18 4.87
CA VAL A 384 13.25 7.97 4.77
C VAL A 384 13.50 7.04 5.96
N VAL A 385 12.42 6.70 6.67
CA VAL A 385 12.43 5.80 7.83
C VAL A 385 11.74 4.47 7.57
N GLY A 386 11.09 4.31 6.43
CA GLY A 386 10.52 3.04 6.02
C GLY A 386 10.05 3.09 4.58
N PHE A 387 9.97 1.93 3.97
CA PHE A 387 9.56 1.76 2.58
C PHE A 387 8.77 0.46 2.45
N ASP A 388 7.75 0.41 1.59
CA ASP A 388 7.17 -0.87 1.18
C ASP A 388 6.92 -0.99 -0.33
N ILE A 389 6.78 -2.25 -0.77
CA ILE A 389 6.33 -2.63 -2.11
C ILE A 389 5.23 -3.65 -1.92
N VAL A 390 4.00 -3.34 -2.32
CA VAL A 390 2.81 -4.18 -2.08
C VAL A 390 2.09 -4.54 -3.38
N GLU A 391 1.08 -5.41 -3.30
CA GLU A 391 0.22 -5.87 -4.41
C GLU A 391 0.92 -6.63 -5.55
N LEU A 392 2.18 -7.00 -5.38
CA LEU A 392 2.90 -7.84 -6.34
C LEU A 392 2.38 -9.29 -6.27
N ALA A 393 1.60 -9.66 -7.30
CA ALA A 393 0.98 -10.97 -7.51
C ALA A 393 1.69 -11.73 -8.64
N PRO A 394 2.78 -12.46 -8.35
CA PRO A 394 3.61 -13.09 -9.39
C PRO A 394 2.87 -14.17 -10.19
N GLN A 395 1.76 -14.70 -9.70
CA GLN A 395 0.91 -15.68 -10.41
C GLN A 395 0.23 -15.08 -11.64
N LEU A 396 0.03 -13.76 -11.64
CA LEU A 396 -0.63 -13.03 -12.73
C LEU A 396 0.37 -12.55 -13.79
N ASP A 397 1.67 -12.63 -13.50
CA ASP A 397 2.74 -12.41 -14.46
C ASP A 397 3.26 -13.75 -15.01
N PRO A 398 2.94 -14.13 -16.26
CA PRO A 398 3.50 -15.34 -16.86
C PRO A 398 5.01 -15.21 -17.17
N THR A 399 5.58 -14.03 -16.98
CA THR A 399 7.01 -13.74 -17.13
C THR A 399 7.66 -13.53 -15.75
N TYR A 400 8.79 -12.83 -15.69
CA TYR A 400 9.45 -12.43 -14.44
C TYR A 400 9.49 -10.90 -14.29
N ARG A 401 8.71 -10.18 -15.12
CA ARG A 401 8.74 -8.73 -15.28
C ARG A 401 8.34 -8.00 -14.00
N SER A 402 7.27 -8.44 -13.36
CA SER A 402 6.77 -7.89 -12.10
C SER A 402 7.82 -7.94 -11.00
N ALA A 403 8.36 -9.14 -10.73
CA ALA A 403 9.40 -9.33 -9.73
C ALA A 403 10.70 -8.55 -10.08
N MET A 404 11.06 -8.48 -11.36
CA MET A 404 12.20 -7.69 -11.83
C MET A 404 12.00 -6.19 -11.58
N ASN A 405 10.81 -5.66 -11.90
CA ASN A 405 10.48 -4.25 -11.67
C ASN A 405 10.47 -3.91 -10.18
N GLY A 406 9.83 -4.75 -9.35
CA GLY A 406 9.88 -4.61 -7.89
C GLY A 406 11.32 -4.59 -7.34
N ASN A 407 12.18 -5.49 -7.80
CA ASN A 407 13.60 -5.47 -7.41
C ASN A 407 14.35 -4.23 -7.93
N ARG A 408 13.96 -3.68 -9.07
CA ARG A 408 14.53 -2.43 -9.58
C ARG A 408 14.11 -1.21 -8.75
N LEU A 409 12.87 -1.20 -8.23
CA LEU A 409 12.40 -0.17 -7.29
C LEU A 409 13.14 -0.28 -5.95
N LEU A 410 13.30 -1.50 -5.42
CA LEU A 410 14.11 -1.76 -4.23
C LEU A 410 15.55 -1.22 -4.39
N PHE A 411 16.19 -1.49 -5.54
CA PHE A 411 17.51 -0.95 -5.83
C PHE A 411 17.54 0.59 -5.87
N ALA A 412 16.50 1.21 -6.45
CA ALA A 412 16.38 2.67 -6.50
C ALA A 412 16.27 3.28 -5.10
N CYS A 413 15.45 2.67 -4.23
CA CYS A 413 15.31 3.05 -2.83
C CYS A 413 16.66 2.96 -2.09
N LEU A 414 17.34 1.82 -2.16
CA LEU A 414 18.65 1.62 -1.54
C LEU A 414 19.70 2.60 -2.07
N THR A 415 19.69 2.88 -3.38
CA THR A 415 20.58 3.85 -4.00
C THR A 415 20.33 5.27 -3.47
N GLY A 416 19.06 5.68 -3.34
CA GLY A 416 18.71 6.98 -2.77
C GLY A 416 19.11 7.12 -1.30
N ILE A 417 18.88 6.09 -0.48
CA ILE A 417 19.34 6.04 0.93
C ILE A 417 20.87 6.21 0.99
N LYS A 418 21.59 5.52 0.10
CA LYS A 418 23.05 5.63 0.00
C LYS A 418 23.50 7.04 -0.43
N MET A 419 22.85 7.62 -1.44
CA MET A 419 23.11 9.00 -1.90
C MET A 419 22.96 10.00 -0.74
N ARG A 420 21.86 9.90 0.03
CA ARG A 420 21.63 10.74 1.21
C ARG A 420 22.77 10.63 2.22
N LYS A 421 23.21 9.41 2.54
CA LYS A 421 24.33 9.16 3.46
C LYS A 421 25.64 9.77 2.97
N GLU A 422 25.84 9.89 1.66
CA GLU A 422 27.00 10.53 1.04
C GLU A 422 26.83 12.04 0.83
N GLY A 423 25.67 12.60 1.21
CA GLY A 423 25.36 14.03 1.04
C GLY A 423 24.95 14.42 -0.37
N ILE A 424 24.65 13.45 -1.25
CA ILE A 424 24.17 13.68 -2.61
C ILE A 424 22.66 13.83 -2.57
N THR A 425 22.21 15.06 -2.39
CA THR A 425 20.78 15.41 -2.23
C THR A 425 20.31 16.44 -3.25
N ASP A 426 21.11 16.68 -4.31
CA ASP A 426 20.72 17.61 -5.36
C ASP A 426 19.51 17.07 -6.14
N PRO A 427 18.49 17.91 -6.41
CA PRO A 427 17.37 17.52 -7.24
C PRO A 427 17.83 17.00 -8.60
N HIS A 428 17.24 15.88 -9.02
CA HIS A 428 17.51 15.26 -10.33
C HIS A 428 18.97 14.89 -10.58
N TYR A 429 19.75 14.61 -9.52
CA TYR A 429 21.15 14.23 -9.67
C TYR A 429 21.36 13.07 -10.66
N LEU A 430 22.20 13.34 -11.66
CA LEU A 430 22.79 12.36 -12.57
C LEU A 430 24.32 12.51 -12.50
N SER A 431 25.03 11.41 -12.60
CA SER A 431 26.49 11.46 -12.65
C SER A 431 26.93 12.02 -14.00
N PRO A 432 27.85 13.01 -14.03
CA PRO A 432 28.43 13.47 -15.29
C PRO A 432 29.11 12.36 -16.09
N LEU A 433 29.60 11.31 -15.41
CA LEU A 433 30.16 10.13 -16.08
C LEU A 433 29.10 9.39 -16.93
N SER A 434 27.84 9.45 -16.49
CA SER A 434 26.72 8.78 -17.13
C SER A 434 26.06 9.60 -18.22
N SER A 435 25.92 10.91 -18.01
CA SER A 435 25.19 11.81 -18.91
C SER A 435 26.10 12.52 -19.92
N GLU A 436 27.34 12.86 -19.55
CA GLU A 436 28.29 13.62 -20.39
C GLU A 436 29.66 12.91 -20.55
N HIS A 437 29.71 11.60 -20.30
CA HIS A 437 30.93 10.78 -20.34
C HIS A 437 32.08 11.31 -19.45
N GLY A 438 31.77 12.12 -18.43
CA GLY A 438 32.73 12.75 -17.54
C GLY A 438 33.56 13.84 -18.21
N GLN A 439 33.07 14.42 -19.31
CA GLN A 439 33.76 15.46 -20.07
C GLN A 439 33.14 16.82 -19.79
N ASP A 440 34.00 17.82 -19.58
CA ASP A 440 33.57 19.21 -19.53
C ASP A 440 33.11 19.66 -20.93
N ASP A 441 32.06 20.49 -20.99
CA ASP A 441 31.54 21.07 -22.24
C ASP A 441 31.14 20.03 -23.31
N TYR A 442 30.61 18.87 -22.88
CA TYR A 442 30.29 17.73 -23.76
C TYR A 442 29.35 18.09 -24.94
N TYR A 443 28.41 19.00 -24.71
CA TYR A 443 27.48 19.50 -25.74
C TYR A 443 27.94 20.80 -26.41
N GLY A 444 29.06 21.42 -25.98
CA GLY A 444 29.51 22.70 -26.51
C GLY A 444 28.43 23.79 -26.42
N ASP A 445 28.34 24.60 -27.47
CA ASP A 445 27.32 25.66 -27.63
C ASP A 445 25.91 25.12 -27.97
N GLU A 446 25.70 23.81 -28.08
CA GLU A 446 24.42 23.19 -28.50
C GLU A 446 23.51 22.78 -27.31
N GLY A 447 23.94 23.04 -26.06
CA GLY A 447 23.27 22.62 -24.81
C GLY A 447 22.12 23.50 -24.33
#